data_AF-A0A5J5BGD6-F1
#
_entry.id   AF-A0A5J5BGD6-F1
#
_cell.length_a   1.000
_cell.length_b   1.000
_cell.length_c   1.000
_cell.angle_alpha   90.00
_cell.angle_beta   90.00
_cell.angle_gamma   90.00
#
_symmetry.space_group_name_H-M   'P 1'
#
loop_
_entity.id
_entity.type
_entity.pdbx_description
1 polymer ?
#
loop_
_entity_poly.entity_id
_entity_poly.type
_entity_poly.pdbx_seq_one_letter_code
_entity_poly.pdbx_strand_id
1 'polypeptide(L)'
;MNGAAGYCKKIFRAEKFLDQHFDNRHYNLLNVSHSKCLADLCGALHCDLVMDFSAKPHKTRCNPAAAARNRHLCESLADNCFPINQGSSANRLHELFLRQFCDAHTCSGGRKPFTRGGRKQTSIFYLAVSILTLMLLPIFYLIVYLYQREIRNGTQQLKRISQIGQKTKPS
;
A
#
# COMPACT_ATOMS: atom_id res chain seq x y z
N MET A 1 13.13 -15.09 -12.32
CA MET A 1 11.72 -14.67 -12.14
C MET A 1 10.85 -15.75 -12.75
N ASN A 2 9.95 -16.38 -11.97
CA ASN A 2 9.05 -17.40 -12.50
C ASN A 2 7.76 -16.72 -12.99
N GLY A 3 7.35 -17.00 -14.23
CA GLY A 3 6.11 -16.49 -14.80
C GLY A 3 5.02 -17.57 -14.76
N ALA A 4 3.79 -17.21 -14.39
CA ALA A 4 2.64 -18.10 -14.43
C ALA A 4 1.69 -17.68 -15.56
N ALA A 5 1.22 -18.63 -16.35
CA ALA A 5 0.23 -18.36 -17.39
C ALA A 5 -1.16 -18.16 -16.75
N GLY A 6 -1.84 -17.05 -17.03
CA GLY A 6 -3.17 -16.79 -16.48
C GLY A 6 -4.25 -17.80 -16.92
N TYR A 7 -4.05 -18.45 -18.07
CA TYR A 7 -4.99 -19.40 -18.66
C TYR A 7 -4.68 -20.87 -18.32
N CYS A 8 -3.51 -21.15 -17.74
CA CYS A 8 -3.10 -22.51 -17.41
C CYS A 8 -2.26 -22.49 -16.13
N LYS A 9 -2.54 -23.39 -15.16
CA LYS A 9 -1.84 -23.48 -13.87
C LYS A 9 -0.37 -23.95 -13.97
N LYS A 10 0.34 -23.64 -15.05
CA LYS A 10 1.75 -23.97 -15.28
C LYS A 10 2.64 -22.80 -14.87
N ILE A 11 3.71 -23.13 -14.16
CA ILE A 11 4.74 -22.19 -13.71
C ILE A 11 5.96 -22.41 -14.58
N PHE A 12 6.42 -21.36 -15.25
CA PHE A 12 7.57 -21.39 -16.14
C PHE A 12 8.79 -20.80 -15.45
N ARG A 13 9.94 -21.48 -15.59
CA ARG A 13 11.21 -21.08 -14.96
C ARG A 13 11.87 -19.88 -15.65
N ALA A 14 11.51 -19.61 -16.90
CA ALA A 14 11.99 -18.46 -17.67
C ALA A 14 10.91 -17.98 -18.65
N GLU A 15 10.92 -16.68 -18.94
CA GLU A 15 10.00 -15.99 -19.85
C GLU A 15 9.93 -16.64 -21.23
N LYS A 16 11.08 -17.00 -21.82
CA LYS A 16 11.15 -17.70 -23.11
C LYS A 16 10.29 -18.97 -23.18
N PHE A 17 10.19 -19.72 -22.07
CA PHE A 17 9.36 -20.93 -22.03
C PHE A 17 7.87 -20.63 -21.86
N LEU A 18 7.54 -19.47 -21.29
CA LEU A 18 6.17 -18.98 -21.19
C LEU A 18 5.67 -18.54 -22.57
N ASP A 19 6.45 -17.72 -23.27
CA ASP A 19 6.09 -17.23 -24.62
C ASP A 19 5.96 -18.39 -25.60
N GLN A 20 6.96 -19.28 -25.64
CA GLN A 20 6.92 -20.47 -26.47
C GLN A 20 5.75 -21.41 -26.10
N HIS A 21 5.33 -21.45 -24.83
CA HIS A 21 4.17 -22.22 -24.42
C HIS A 21 2.86 -21.59 -24.92
N PHE A 22 2.75 -20.27 -24.84
CA PHE A 22 1.60 -19.53 -25.36
C PHE A 22 1.46 -19.73 -26.87
N ASP A 23 2.55 -19.57 -27.63
CA ASP A 23 2.56 -19.76 -29.08
C ASP A 23 2.18 -21.20 -29.49
N ASN A 24 2.62 -22.21 -28.75
CA ASN A 24 2.37 -23.60 -29.12
C ASN A 24 1.01 -24.14 -28.66
N ARG A 25 0.45 -23.64 -27.55
CA ARG A 25 -0.71 -24.26 -26.89
C ARG A 25 -1.90 -23.33 -26.77
N HIS A 26 -1.68 -22.03 -26.77
CA HIS A 26 -2.70 -21.02 -26.53
C HIS A 26 -2.69 -19.92 -27.60
N TYR A 27 -2.19 -20.21 -28.81
CA TYR A 27 -2.21 -19.26 -29.93
C TYR A 27 -3.62 -18.77 -30.27
N ASN A 28 -4.62 -19.65 -30.16
CA ASN A 28 -6.03 -19.31 -30.41
C ASN A 28 -6.70 -18.49 -29.30
N LEU A 29 -6.12 -18.44 -28.10
CA LEU A 29 -6.61 -17.59 -27.01
C LEU A 29 -6.11 -16.15 -27.13
N LEU A 30 -5.04 -15.93 -27.91
CA LEU A 30 -4.72 -14.65 -28.50
C LEU A 30 -5.66 -14.43 -29.69
N ASN A 31 -6.97 -14.34 -29.44
CA ASN A 31 -7.89 -13.94 -30.48
C ASN A 31 -7.60 -12.47 -30.83
N VAL A 32 -6.64 -12.25 -31.73
CA VAL A 32 -6.07 -10.94 -32.10
C VAL A 32 -7.15 -9.95 -32.55
N SER A 33 -8.32 -10.45 -32.95
CA SER A 33 -9.49 -9.63 -33.29
C SER A 33 -10.14 -8.90 -32.11
N HIS A 34 -10.07 -9.46 -30.89
CA HIS A 34 -10.74 -8.90 -29.69
C HIS A 34 -9.83 -8.74 -28.48
N SER A 35 -8.67 -9.40 -28.41
CA SER A 35 -7.75 -9.27 -27.29
C SER A 35 -6.91 -7.99 -27.43
N LYS A 36 -7.16 -6.99 -26.58
CA LYS A 36 -6.30 -5.80 -26.45
C LYS A 36 -5.08 -6.17 -25.61
N CYS A 37 -3.87 -5.96 -26.12
CA CYS A 37 -2.65 -6.17 -25.35
C CYS A 37 -2.49 -5.02 -24.35
N LEU A 38 -2.36 -5.33 -23.05
CA LEU A 38 -2.19 -4.30 -22.00
C LEU A 38 -0.93 -3.44 -22.21
N ALA A 39 0.08 -3.96 -22.90
CA ALA A 39 1.28 -3.22 -23.25
C ALA A 39 0.98 -2.02 -24.16
N ASP A 40 -0.02 -2.11 -25.05
CA ASP A 40 -0.42 -1.03 -25.95
C ASP A 40 -1.04 0.15 -25.18
N LEU A 41 -1.65 -0.14 -24.02
CA LEU A 41 -2.24 0.88 -23.14
C LEU A 41 -1.20 1.51 -22.21
N CYS A 42 0.03 0.98 -22.18
CA CYS A 42 0.99 1.36 -21.17
C CYS A 42 1.46 2.81 -21.31
N GLY A 43 1.57 3.29 -22.55
CA GLY A 43 1.85 4.71 -22.84
C GLY A 43 0.77 5.64 -22.30
N ALA A 44 -0.50 5.24 -22.32
CA ALA A 44 -1.63 6.02 -21.80
C ALA A 44 -1.76 5.95 -20.26
N LEU A 45 -1.40 4.80 -19.67
CA LEU A 45 -1.56 4.52 -18.23
C LEU A 45 -0.28 4.75 -17.42
N HIS A 46 0.79 5.25 -18.02
CA HIS A 46 2.06 5.57 -17.36
C HIS A 46 2.68 4.38 -16.58
N CYS A 47 2.65 3.14 -17.09
CA CYS A 47 3.16 2.00 -16.30
C CYS A 47 4.67 2.07 -15.99
N ASP A 48 5.45 2.80 -16.79
CA ASP A 48 6.87 3.06 -16.51
C ASP A 48 7.05 3.68 -15.11
N LEU A 49 6.12 4.56 -14.67
CA LEU A 49 6.16 5.16 -13.34
C LEU A 49 5.87 4.16 -12.20
N VAL A 50 5.17 3.06 -12.49
CA VAL A 50 4.84 2.01 -11.52
C VAL A 50 5.97 0.98 -11.43
N MET A 51 6.71 0.75 -12.51
CA MET A 51 7.87 -0.16 -12.54
C MET A 51 9.15 0.51 -11.99
N ASP A 52 9.26 1.83 -12.07
CA ASP A 52 10.45 2.61 -11.68
C ASP A 52 10.54 2.97 -10.19
N PHE A 53 9.72 2.41 -9.28
CA PHE A 53 9.89 2.68 -7.82
C PHE A 53 11.28 2.29 -7.27
N SER A 54 12.06 1.50 -8.03
CA SER A 54 13.45 1.13 -7.73
C SER A 54 14.50 1.70 -8.71
N ALA A 55 14.11 2.45 -9.74
CA ALA A 55 15.03 3.00 -10.73
C ALA A 55 14.88 4.52 -10.81
N LYS A 56 16.00 5.24 -10.70
CA LYS A 56 16.02 6.71 -10.80
C LYS A 56 15.36 7.10 -12.13
N PRO A 57 14.42 8.06 -12.13
CA PRO A 57 13.75 8.46 -13.35
C PRO A 57 14.77 9.03 -14.32
N HIS A 58 15.07 8.28 -15.38
CA HIS A 58 15.87 8.81 -16.47
C HIS A 58 15.06 9.96 -17.07
N LYS A 59 15.63 11.17 -17.05
CA LYS A 59 14.97 12.35 -17.65
C LYS A 59 15.09 12.24 -19.16
N THR A 60 14.28 11.39 -19.77
CA THR A 60 14.14 11.36 -21.23
C THR A 60 13.46 12.66 -21.65
N ARG A 61 14.01 13.34 -22.67
CA ARG A 61 13.40 14.56 -23.24
C ARG A 61 11.96 14.22 -23.68
N CYS A 62 11.01 15.09 -23.35
CA CYS A 62 9.61 14.88 -23.72
C CYS A 62 9.45 14.92 -25.24
N ASN A 63 8.76 13.93 -25.81
CA ASN A 63 8.35 13.95 -27.22
C ASN A 63 6.89 14.43 -27.31
N PRO A 64 6.62 15.61 -27.88
CA PRO A 64 5.27 16.18 -27.93
C PRO A 64 4.30 15.32 -28.76
N ALA A 65 4.77 14.67 -29.81
CA ALA A 65 3.93 13.80 -30.63
C ALA A 65 3.54 12.52 -29.86
N ALA A 66 4.45 11.97 -29.06
CA ALA A 66 4.14 10.82 -28.21
C ALA A 66 3.19 11.19 -27.08
N ALA A 67 3.39 12.36 -26.44
CA ALA A 67 2.48 12.87 -25.42
C ALA A 67 1.06 13.08 -25.96
N ALA A 68 0.91 13.70 -27.13
CA ALA A 68 -0.39 13.89 -27.77
C ALA A 68 -1.08 12.56 -28.11
N ARG A 69 -0.34 11.59 -28.67
CA ARG A 69 -0.89 10.25 -28.95
C ARG A 69 -1.36 9.53 -27.69
N ASN A 70 -0.53 9.54 -26.64
CA ASN A 70 -0.86 8.89 -25.37
C ASN A 70 -2.05 9.57 -24.68
N ARG A 71 -2.16 10.90 -24.79
CA ARG A 71 -3.31 11.66 -24.31
C ARG A 71 -4.61 11.20 -24.98
N HIS A 72 -4.64 11.17 -26.31
CA HIS A 72 -5.83 10.72 -27.04
C HIS A 72 -6.20 9.27 -26.73
N LEU A 73 -5.19 8.39 -26.60
CA LEU A 73 -5.43 7.01 -26.19
C LEU A 73 -6.03 6.95 -24.79
N CYS A 74 -5.55 7.76 -23.85
CA CYS A 74 -6.07 7.85 -22.48
C CYS A 74 -7.52 8.37 -22.45
N GLU A 75 -7.83 9.40 -23.22
CA GLU A 75 -9.18 9.96 -23.35
C GLU A 75 -10.14 8.90 -23.91
N SER A 76 -9.75 8.19 -24.97
CA SER A 76 -10.53 7.10 -25.55
C SER A 76 -10.80 5.98 -24.53
N LEU A 77 -9.86 5.69 -23.62
CA LEU A 77 -10.10 4.73 -22.54
C LEU A 77 -11.10 5.25 -21.52
N ALA A 78 -11.04 6.53 -21.17
CA ALA A 78 -11.99 7.15 -20.27
C ALA A 78 -13.42 7.09 -20.83
N ASP A 79 -13.59 7.34 -22.13
CA ASP A 79 -14.88 7.26 -22.82
C ASP A 79 -15.44 5.83 -22.84
N ASN A 80 -14.59 4.84 -23.12
CA ASN A 80 -15.01 3.44 -23.20
C ASN A 80 -15.31 2.82 -21.83
N CYS A 81 -14.53 3.16 -20.80
CA CYS A 81 -14.67 2.59 -19.45
C CYS A 81 -15.71 3.33 -18.60
N PHE A 82 -15.84 4.65 -18.78
CA PHE A 82 -16.71 5.51 -17.98
C PHE A 82 -17.54 6.44 -18.89
N PRO A 83 -18.51 5.90 -19.62
CA PRO A 83 -19.30 6.70 -20.54
C PRO A 83 -20.19 7.70 -19.79
N ILE A 84 -20.15 8.97 -20.20
CA ILE A 84 -20.81 10.11 -19.53
C ILE A 84 -22.34 9.94 -19.48
N ASN A 85 -22.91 9.22 -20.46
CA ASN A 85 -24.35 8.99 -20.58
C ASN A 85 -24.88 7.85 -19.68
N GLN A 86 -24.01 7.14 -18.95
CA GLN A 86 -24.39 5.96 -18.15
C GLN A 86 -24.70 6.27 -16.68
N GLY A 87 -24.67 7.55 -16.29
CA GLY A 87 -25.08 8.02 -14.96
C GLY A 87 -24.10 9.00 -14.30
N SER A 88 -24.50 9.59 -13.18
CA SER A 88 -23.71 10.60 -12.45
C SER A 88 -22.43 10.03 -11.84
N SER A 89 -22.43 8.76 -11.43
CA SER A 89 -21.25 8.05 -10.93
C SER A 89 -20.23 7.79 -12.04
N ALA A 90 -20.67 7.35 -13.22
CA ALA A 90 -19.83 7.15 -14.39
C ALA A 90 -19.21 8.47 -14.86
N ASN A 91 -20.01 9.54 -14.93
CA ASN A 91 -19.51 10.88 -15.27
C ASN A 91 -18.45 11.38 -14.26
N ARG A 92 -18.68 11.18 -12.95
CA ARG A 92 -17.70 11.53 -11.92
C ARG A 92 -16.39 10.75 -12.07
N LEU A 93 -16.47 9.44 -12.34
CA LEU A 93 -15.29 8.60 -12.57
C LEU A 93 -14.55 9.01 -13.84
N HIS A 94 -15.29 9.35 -14.89
CA HIS A 94 -14.74 9.86 -16.14
C HIS A 94 -13.91 11.13 -15.91
N GLU A 95 -14.48 12.13 -15.23
CA GLU A 95 -13.77 13.39 -14.92
C GLU A 95 -12.52 13.15 -14.04
N LEU A 96 -12.64 12.30 -13.02
CA LEU A 96 -11.52 11.93 -12.15
C LEU A 96 -10.40 11.24 -12.94
N PHE A 97 -10.77 10.33 -13.84
CA PHE A 97 -9.82 9.60 -14.66
C PHE A 97 -9.06 10.53 -15.60
N LEU A 98 -9.76 11.44 -16.30
CA LEU A 98 -9.13 12.42 -17.19
C LEU A 98 -8.14 13.33 -16.45
N ARG A 99 -8.56 13.89 -15.30
CA ARG A 99 -7.69 14.79 -14.51
C ARG A 99 -6.48 14.10 -13.91
N GLN A 100 -6.63 12.85 -13.49
CA GLN A 100 -5.58 12.14 -12.77
C GLN A 100 -4.61 11.42 -13.71
N PHE A 101 -5.09 10.92 -14.85
CA PHE A 101 -4.29 10.14 -15.80
C PHE A 101 -4.00 10.90 -17.08
N CYS A 102 -4.99 11.47 -17.74
CA CYS A 102 -4.81 11.99 -19.10
C CYS A 102 -4.16 13.37 -19.15
N ASP A 103 -4.44 14.25 -18.17
CA ASP A 103 -3.83 15.57 -18.07
C ASP A 103 -2.32 15.56 -17.76
N ALA A 104 -1.77 14.40 -17.39
CA ALA A 104 -0.34 14.21 -17.20
C ALA A 104 0.42 14.07 -18.53
N HIS A 105 -0.28 13.79 -19.65
CA HIS A 105 0.29 13.72 -20.99
C HIS A 105 0.50 15.11 -21.61
N THR A 106 1.39 15.89 -20.99
CA THR A 106 1.83 17.21 -21.47
C THR A 106 3.35 17.34 -21.35
N CYS A 107 3.98 18.02 -22.30
CA CYS A 107 5.39 18.41 -22.20
C CYS A 107 5.58 19.74 -21.43
N SER A 108 4.50 20.48 -21.20
CA SER A 108 4.48 21.73 -20.43
C SER A 108 3.82 21.48 -19.08
N GLY A 109 4.62 21.45 -18.03
CA GLY A 109 4.21 21.11 -16.67
C GLY A 109 5.18 20.10 -16.07
N GLY A 110 5.60 20.33 -14.83
CA GLY A 110 6.32 19.30 -14.08
C GLY A 110 5.51 18.00 -14.06
N ARG A 111 6.18 16.85 -13.89
CA ARG A 111 5.49 15.57 -13.69
C ARG A 111 4.40 15.79 -12.66
N LYS A 112 3.14 15.55 -13.01
CA LYS A 112 2.05 15.44 -12.04
C LYS A 112 2.04 13.97 -11.64
N PRO A 113 2.88 13.52 -10.68
CA PRO A 113 2.73 12.17 -10.19
C PRO A 113 1.30 12.05 -9.72
N PHE A 114 0.65 10.95 -10.12
CA PHE A 114 -0.64 10.54 -9.57
C PHE A 114 -0.69 10.93 -8.10
N THR A 115 -1.75 11.65 -7.68
CA THR A 115 -2.05 11.75 -6.26
C THR A 115 -2.15 10.30 -5.81
N ARG A 116 -1.09 9.82 -5.15
CA ARG A 116 -0.93 8.42 -4.76
C ARG A 116 -2.18 8.14 -3.96
N GLY A 117 -3.15 7.43 -4.57
CA GLY A 117 -4.45 7.17 -3.97
C GLY A 117 -4.14 6.67 -2.58
N GLY A 118 -4.47 7.50 -1.58
CA GLY A 118 -3.72 7.57 -0.33
C GLY A 118 -3.42 6.16 0.14
N ARG A 119 -2.16 5.72 -0.01
CA ARG A 119 -1.69 4.55 0.73
C ARG A 119 -1.88 5.05 2.15
N LYS A 120 -2.99 4.67 2.80
CA LYS A 120 -3.29 5.08 4.17
C LYS A 120 -2.01 4.77 4.89
N GLN A 121 -1.28 5.83 5.22
CA GLN A 121 -0.09 5.77 6.04
C GLN A 121 -0.71 5.33 7.35
N THR A 122 -0.84 4.01 7.54
CA THR A 122 -1.30 3.40 8.78
C THR A 122 -0.37 3.99 9.80
N SER A 123 -0.94 4.95 10.52
CA SER A 123 -0.24 6.15 10.93
C SER A 123 1.00 5.74 11.71
N ILE A 124 2.18 6.21 11.30
CA ILE A 124 3.40 5.99 12.08
C ILE A 124 3.15 6.41 13.54
N PHE A 125 2.30 7.42 13.75
CA PHE A 125 1.78 7.79 15.07
C PHE A 125 0.94 6.70 15.74
N TYR A 126 0.08 5.99 15.02
CA TYR A 126 -0.68 4.85 15.56
C TYR A 126 0.25 3.71 16.01
N LEU A 127 1.28 3.40 15.21
CA LEU A 127 2.30 2.41 15.60
C LEU A 127 3.10 2.89 16.81
N ALA A 128 3.56 4.14 16.81
CA ALA A 128 4.30 4.73 17.94
C ALA A 128 3.47 4.76 19.23
N VAL A 129 2.20 5.17 19.14
CA VAL A 129 1.26 5.16 20.28
C VAL A 129 1.04 3.73 20.77
N SER A 130 0.83 2.76 19.87
CA SER A 130 0.63 1.37 20.26
C SER A 130 1.82 0.79 21.02
N ILE A 131 3.05 1.06 20.56
CA ILE A 131 4.29 0.61 21.21
C ILE A 131 4.45 1.30 22.57
N LEU A 132 4.20 2.61 22.63
CA LEU A 132 4.28 3.38 23.87
C LEU A 132 3.30 2.83 24.92
N THR A 133 2.04 2.55 24.53
CA THR A 133 1.05 1.98 25.44
C THR A 133 1.45 0.59 25.92
N LEU A 134 1.96 -0.27 25.03
CA LEU A 134 2.43 -1.61 25.41
C LEU A 134 3.62 -1.59 26.38
N MET A 135 4.44 -0.55 26.37
CA MET A 135 5.56 -0.39 27.30
C MET A 135 5.15 0.26 28.62
N LEU A 136 4.34 1.33 28.59
CA LEU A 136 3.95 2.06 29.79
C LEU A 136 3.00 1.27 30.69
N LEU A 137 2.10 0.48 30.10
CA LEU A 137 1.08 -0.26 30.83
C LEU A 137 1.70 -1.30 31.80
N PRO A 138 2.62 -2.20 31.40
CA PRO A 138 3.26 -3.13 32.33
C PRO A 138 4.14 -2.43 33.36
N ILE A 139 4.81 -1.31 33.01
CA ILE A 139 5.60 -0.52 33.95
C ILE A 139 4.70 0.06 35.05
N PHE A 140 3.54 0.62 34.67
CA PHE A 140 2.56 1.13 35.62
C PHE A 140 2.10 0.04 36.60
N TYR A 141 1.73 -1.14 36.09
CA TYR A 141 1.33 -2.26 36.94
C TYR A 141 2.46 -2.77 37.84
N LEU A 142 3.72 -2.76 37.36
CA LEU A 142 4.88 -3.09 38.18
C LEU A 142 5.07 -2.10 39.33
N ILE A 143 4.94 -0.80 39.07
CA ILE A 143 5.06 0.24 40.10
C ILE A 143 3.96 0.07 41.15
N VAL A 144 2.71 -0.14 40.72
CA VAL A 144 1.58 -0.39 41.64
C VAL A 144 1.82 -1.66 42.46
N TYR A 145 2.30 -2.73 41.83
CA TYR A 145 2.62 -3.98 42.52
C TYR A 145 3.72 -3.81 43.56
N LEU A 146 4.81 -3.10 43.22
CA LEU A 146 5.90 -2.81 44.15
C LEU A 146 5.42 -1.93 45.31
N TYR A 147 4.62 -0.90 45.03
CA TYR A 147 4.05 -0.01 46.05
C TYR A 147 3.12 -0.76 47.01
N GLN A 148 2.21 -1.59 46.49
CA GLN A 148 1.35 -2.42 47.33
C GLN A 148 2.15 -3.43 48.15
N ARG A 149 3.17 -4.04 47.55
CA ARG A 149 4.08 -4.97 48.25
C ARG A 149 4.84 -4.28 49.36
N GLU A 150 5.33 -3.06 49.13
CA GLU A 150 6.05 -2.26 50.12
C GLU A 150 5.15 -1.84 51.27
N ILE A 151 3.93 -1.36 51.00
CA ILE A 151 2.93 -1.07 52.04
C ILE A 151 2.60 -2.32 52.86
N ARG A 152 2.41 -3.47 52.20
CA ARG A 152 2.11 -4.74 52.89
C ARG A 152 3.28 -5.22 53.75
N ASN A 153 4.51 -5.07 53.28
CA ASN A 153 5.71 -5.39 54.05
C ASN A 153 5.93 -4.42 55.21
N GLY A 154 5.67 -3.12 55.02
CA GLY A 154 5.73 -2.10 56.06
C GLY A 154 4.71 -2.32 57.17
N THR A 155 3.47 -2.68 56.82
CA THR A 155 2.45 -3.07 57.82
C THR A 155 2.81 -4.34 58.58
N GLN A 156 3.43 -5.33 57.92
CA GLN A 156 3.93 -6.53 58.61
C GLN A 156 5.10 -6.23 59.57
N GLN A 157 6.05 -5.36 59.18
CA GLN A 157 7.14 -4.91 60.04
C GLN A 157 6.63 -4.13 61.26
N LEU A 158 5.71 -3.18 61.05
CA LEU A 158 5.07 -2.44 62.15
C LEU A 158 4.31 -3.37 63.11
N LYS A 159 3.59 -4.36 62.58
CA LYS A 159 2.87 -5.37 63.40
C LYS A 159 3.83 -6.25 64.20
N ARG A 160 4.99 -6.61 63.64
CA ARG A 160 6.04 -7.37 64.34
C ARG A 160 6.70 -6.55 65.46
N ILE A 161 6.96 -5.26 65.23
CA ILE A 161 7.53 -4.35 66.24
C ILE A 161 6.53 -4.09 67.38
N SER A 162 5.24 -3.90 67.06
CA SER A 162 4.17 -3.77 68.06
C SER A 162 4.06 -5.00 68.98
N GLN A 163 4.18 -6.21 68.44
CA GLN A 163 4.17 -7.44 69.25
C GLN A 163 5.41 -7.59 70.15
N ILE A 164 6.57 -7.06 69.74
CA ILE A 164 7.78 -7.04 70.56
C ILE A 164 7.65 -6.03 71.71
N GLY A 165 7.00 -4.88 71.49
CA GLY A 165 6.72 -3.89 72.52
C GLY A 165 5.65 -4.29 73.54
N GLN A 166 4.81 -5.30 73.23
CA GLN A 166 3.74 -5.79 74.10
C GLN A 166 4.12 -6.98 75.00
N LYS A 167 5.39 -7.40 75.04
CA LYS A 167 5.82 -8.40 76.05
C LYS A 167 5.75 -7.79 77.46
N THR A 168 4.70 -8.18 78.17
CA THR A 168 4.35 -7.81 79.54
C THR A 168 5.48 -8.06 80.54
N LYS A 169 5.71 -7.07 81.42
CA LYS A 169 6.52 -7.19 82.64
C LYS A 169 6.02 -8.37 83.49
N PRO A 170 6.88 -9.29 83.97
CA PRO A 170 6.46 -10.30 84.94
C PRO A 170 6.23 -9.62 86.29
N SER A 171 5.15 -10.03 86.97
CA SER A 171 4.82 -9.66 88.35
C SER A 171 5.48 -10.61 89.33
#